data_AF-A0A522SRF3-F1
#
_entry.id   AF-A0A522SRF3-F1
#
_cell.length_a   1.000
_cell.length_b   1.000
_cell.length_c   1.000
_cell.angle_alpha   90.00
_cell.angle_beta   90.00
_cell.angle_gamma   90.00
#
_symmetry.space_group_name_H-M   'P 1'
#
loop_
_entity.id
_entity.type
_entity.pdbx_description
1 polymer ?
#
loop_
_entity_poly.entity_id
_entity_poly.type
_entity_poly.pdbx_seq_one_letter_code
_entity_poly.pdbx_strand_id
1 'polypeptide(L)'
;MKTPLPSLLLALVAGSGAAYAAEAVPARSPLPAADCIDTTQINEWHIVDARTAIVRTGPKRYLVTLQNDCPRLGTPPPGLIFRANPSNTVVNRGRICGEVGETVHSRYQPPCAIQSVRKIDKARFDQLGAHALHHGSGAELPTRMPAH
;
A
#
# COMPACT_ATOMS: atom_id res chain seq x y z
N MET A 1 70.85 -30.21 -23.19
CA MET A 1 69.96 -29.95 -22.02
C MET A 1 69.50 -28.51 -22.09
N LYS A 2 68.20 -28.24 -22.35
CA LYS A 2 67.62 -26.89 -22.31
C LYS A 2 66.07 -26.97 -22.25
N THR A 3 65.47 -26.65 -21.11
CA THR A 3 64.11 -26.10 -20.96
C THR A 3 64.18 -24.55 -21.12
N PRO A 4 63.10 -23.75 -21.21
CA PRO A 4 61.66 -23.98 -20.91
C PRO A 4 60.77 -23.72 -22.17
N LEU A 5 59.50 -23.29 -22.21
CA LEU A 5 58.47 -22.83 -21.24
C LEU A 5 57.05 -23.05 -21.87
N PRO A 6 55.96 -23.30 -21.11
CA PRO A 6 54.62 -23.49 -21.70
C PRO A 6 53.83 -22.18 -21.88
N SER A 7 53.12 -22.03 -23.01
CA SER A 7 52.27 -20.87 -23.29
C SER A 7 50.89 -21.00 -22.65
N LEU A 8 50.55 -20.02 -21.81
CA LEU A 8 49.32 -19.94 -21.02
C LEU A 8 48.12 -19.51 -21.90
N LEU A 9 47.00 -20.24 -21.85
CA LEU A 9 45.75 -19.84 -22.51
C LEU A 9 44.97 -18.86 -21.62
N LEU A 10 44.84 -17.60 -22.06
CA LEU A 10 44.03 -16.58 -21.40
C LEU A 10 42.56 -16.73 -21.82
N ALA A 11 41.71 -17.24 -20.93
CA ALA A 11 40.27 -17.30 -21.15
C ALA A 11 39.62 -15.94 -20.83
N LEU A 12 39.00 -15.30 -21.83
CA LEU A 12 38.17 -14.11 -21.61
C LEU A 12 36.88 -14.51 -20.87
N VAL A 13 36.77 -14.12 -19.60
CA VAL A 13 35.50 -14.20 -18.87
C VAL A 13 34.63 -13.03 -19.30
N ALA A 14 33.65 -13.30 -20.18
CA ALA A 14 32.64 -12.32 -20.54
C ALA A 14 31.75 -12.01 -19.32
N GLY A 15 32.02 -10.87 -18.67
CA GLY A 15 31.24 -10.38 -17.54
C GLY A 15 29.80 -10.14 -17.95
N SER A 16 28.90 -11.05 -17.58
CA SER A 16 27.46 -10.89 -17.77
C SER A 16 26.96 -9.81 -16.82
N GLY A 17 26.94 -8.57 -17.29
CA GLY A 17 26.37 -7.45 -16.55
C GLY A 17 24.89 -7.71 -16.31
N ALA A 18 24.53 -8.10 -15.09
CA ALA A 18 23.14 -8.22 -14.68
C ALA A 18 22.51 -6.83 -14.67
N ALA A 19 21.84 -6.47 -15.77
CA ALA A 19 21.03 -5.27 -15.85
C ALA A 19 19.84 -5.45 -14.90
N TYR A 20 19.98 -4.97 -13.66
CA TYR A 20 18.87 -4.86 -12.74
C TYR A 20 17.89 -3.84 -13.32
N ALA A 21 16.83 -4.35 -13.94
CA ALA A 21 15.69 -3.53 -14.32
C ALA A 21 15.13 -2.90 -13.05
N ALA A 22 15.45 -1.63 -12.82
CA ALA A 22 14.85 -0.85 -11.76
C ALA A 22 13.35 -0.75 -12.07
N GLU A 23 12.55 -1.56 -11.41
CA GLU A 23 11.11 -1.61 -11.60
C GLU A 23 10.56 -0.20 -11.31
N ALA A 24 10.06 0.45 -12.37
CA ALA A 24 9.70 1.86 -12.32
C ALA A 24 8.54 2.03 -11.33
N VAL A 25 8.82 2.61 -10.16
CA VAL A 25 7.82 2.87 -9.11
C VAL A 25 6.65 3.62 -9.77
N PRO A 26 5.45 3.05 -9.85
CA PRO A 26 4.38 3.61 -10.66
C PRO A 26 4.03 5.00 -10.15
N ALA A 27 3.97 5.96 -11.08
CA ALA A 27 3.77 7.37 -10.78
C ALA A 27 2.51 7.55 -9.93
N ARG A 28 2.68 8.10 -8.71
CA ARG A 28 1.55 8.36 -7.82
C ARG A 28 0.73 9.52 -8.38
N SER A 29 -0.58 9.31 -8.45
CA SER A 29 -1.57 10.35 -8.77
C SER A 29 -2.55 10.43 -7.60
N PRO A 30 -2.27 11.27 -6.58
CA PRO A 30 -3.16 11.43 -5.44
C PRO A 30 -4.52 11.97 -5.88
N LEU A 31 -5.57 11.59 -5.14
CA LEU A 31 -6.89 12.19 -5.30
C LEU A 31 -6.85 13.68 -4.92
N PRO A 32 -7.67 14.53 -5.59
CA PRO A 32 -7.90 15.89 -5.12
C PRO A 32 -8.44 15.91 -3.68
N ALA A 33 -8.07 16.91 -2.87
CA ALA A 33 -8.38 16.98 -1.44
C ALA A 33 -9.88 16.78 -1.07
N ALA A 34 -10.79 17.22 -1.95
CA ALA A 34 -12.25 17.05 -1.78
C ALA A 34 -12.73 15.58 -1.94
N ASP A 35 -11.90 14.73 -2.56
CA ASP A 35 -12.18 13.34 -2.86
C ASP A 35 -11.42 12.32 -2.01
N CYS A 36 -10.42 12.76 -1.24
CA CYS A 36 -9.68 11.89 -0.33
C CYS A 36 -10.58 11.20 0.71
N ILE A 37 -10.13 10.03 1.20
CA ILE A 37 -10.82 9.24 2.21
C ILE A 37 -10.85 10.03 3.52
N ASP A 38 -12.06 10.35 3.98
CA ASP A 38 -12.28 10.84 5.33
C ASP A 38 -12.32 9.65 6.30
N THR A 39 -11.23 9.47 7.05
CA THR A 39 -11.02 8.33 7.93
C THR A 39 -12.03 8.28 9.08
N THR A 40 -12.59 9.43 9.45
CA THR A 40 -13.66 9.54 10.47
C THR A 40 -15.03 9.08 9.97
N GLN A 41 -15.20 8.97 8.64
CA GLN A 41 -16.46 8.60 7.99
C GLN A 41 -16.42 7.20 7.36
N ILE A 42 -15.34 6.44 7.56
CA ILE A 42 -15.28 5.05 7.08
C ILE A 42 -16.32 4.24 7.86
N ASN A 43 -17.29 3.66 7.15
CA ASN A 43 -18.37 2.87 7.73
C ASN A 43 -18.29 1.37 7.39
N GLU A 44 -17.46 0.99 6.43
CA GLU A 44 -17.22 -0.39 6.02
C GLU A 44 -15.83 -0.50 5.38
N TRP A 45 -15.11 -1.58 5.68
CA TRP A 45 -13.80 -1.87 5.13
C TRP A 45 -13.63 -3.36 4.85
N HIS A 46 -12.84 -3.68 3.82
CA HIS A 46 -12.45 -5.05 3.49
C HIS A 46 -10.97 -5.10 3.10
N ILE A 47 -10.30 -6.18 3.48
CA ILE A 47 -8.97 -6.58 3.01
C ILE A 47 -9.19 -7.68 1.98
N VAL A 48 -8.95 -7.36 0.72
CA VAL A 48 -9.14 -8.28 -0.43
C VAL A 48 -7.97 -9.25 -0.52
N ASP A 49 -6.75 -8.74 -0.34
CA ASP A 49 -5.50 -9.50 -0.34
C ASP A 49 -4.42 -8.75 0.46
N ALA A 50 -3.19 -9.29 0.52
CA ALA A 50 -2.09 -8.71 1.28
C ALA A 50 -1.66 -7.29 0.83
N ARG A 51 -2.05 -6.83 -0.37
CA ARG A 51 -1.74 -5.50 -0.93
C ARG A 51 -2.98 -4.66 -1.23
N THR A 52 -4.18 -5.20 -1.08
CA THR A 52 -5.42 -4.55 -1.52
C THR A 52 -6.43 -4.45 -0.39
N ALA A 53 -6.83 -3.21 -0.08
CA ALA A 53 -7.96 -2.91 0.78
C ALA A 53 -9.02 -2.11 -0.01
N ILE A 54 -10.29 -2.26 0.35
CA ILE A 54 -11.36 -1.36 -0.08
C ILE A 54 -12.03 -0.74 1.15
N VAL A 55 -12.41 0.53 1.05
CA VAL A 55 -13.13 1.24 2.12
C VAL A 55 -14.31 2.03 1.57
N ARG A 56 -15.36 2.13 2.36
CA ARG A 56 -16.55 2.94 2.07
C ARG A 56 -16.65 4.07 3.08
N THR A 57 -16.94 5.27 2.59
CA THR A 57 -17.27 6.44 3.41
C THR A 57 -18.62 6.99 2.95
N GLY A 58 -19.71 6.58 3.59
CA GLY A 58 -21.07 6.92 3.17
C GLY A 58 -21.37 6.42 1.75
N PRO A 59 -21.59 7.31 0.74
CA PRO A 59 -21.79 6.92 -0.65
C PRO A 59 -20.48 6.65 -1.41
N LYS A 60 -19.34 7.25 -1.00
CA LYS A 60 -18.06 7.12 -1.68
C LYS A 60 -17.41 5.77 -1.36
N ARG A 61 -16.75 5.16 -2.34
CA ARG A 61 -16.07 3.87 -2.24
C ARG A 61 -14.69 3.98 -2.85
N TYR A 62 -13.74 3.28 -2.25
CA TYR A 62 -12.32 3.44 -2.57
C TYR A 62 -11.62 2.10 -2.67
N LEU A 63 -10.68 2.03 -3.61
CA LEU A 63 -9.62 1.05 -3.69
C LEU A 63 -8.35 1.67 -3.11
N VAL A 64 -7.74 0.99 -2.16
CA VAL A 64 -6.46 1.35 -1.55
C VAL A 64 -5.47 0.23 -1.85
N THR A 65 -4.40 0.55 -2.56
CA THR A 65 -3.31 -0.41 -2.83
C THR A 65 -2.09 -0.08 -1.98
N LEU A 66 -1.35 -1.11 -1.59
CA LEU A 66 -0.16 -1.02 -0.74
C LEU A 66 1.12 -1.29 -1.55
N GLN A 67 2.23 -0.74 -1.08
CA GLN A 67 3.53 -0.89 -1.75
C GLN A 67 4.11 -2.30 -1.61
N ASN A 68 3.91 -2.90 -0.43
CA ASN A 68 4.46 -4.20 -0.03
C ASN A 68 3.35 -5.11 0.52
N ASP A 69 3.62 -6.41 0.61
CA ASP A 69 2.71 -7.37 1.22
C ASP A 69 2.54 -7.13 2.73
N CYS A 70 1.29 -7.05 3.15
CA CYS A 70 0.86 -6.79 4.52
C CYS A 70 -0.07 -7.90 5.04
N PRO A 71 0.44 -9.13 5.21
CA PRO A 71 -0.37 -10.33 5.44
C PRO A 71 -1.13 -10.37 6.78
N ARG A 72 -0.85 -9.46 7.73
CA ARG A 72 -1.58 -9.36 9.01
C ARG A 72 -2.53 -8.16 9.09
N LEU A 73 -2.74 -7.46 7.97
CA LEU A 73 -3.66 -6.32 7.92
C LEU A 73 -5.11 -6.83 8.06
N GLY A 74 -5.90 -6.23 8.95
CA GLY A 74 -7.26 -6.70 9.26
C GLY A 74 -7.35 -7.96 10.14
N THR A 75 -6.23 -8.62 10.47
CA THR A 75 -6.20 -9.75 11.41
C THR A 75 -6.66 -9.32 12.82
N PRO A 76 -7.46 -10.13 13.54
CA PRO A 76 -8.03 -9.76 14.84
C PRO A 76 -7.02 -9.22 15.88
N PRO A 77 -7.40 -8.23 16.70
CA PRO A 77 -8.72 -7.59 16.73
C PRO A 77 -8.97 -6.71 15.49
N PRO A 78 -10.22 -6.64 15.02
CA PRO A 78 -10.58 -5.91 13.81
C PRO A 78 -10.28 -4.41 13.95
N GLY A 79 -10.07 -3.77 12.81
CA GLY A 79 -9.79 -2.33 12.73
C GLY A 79 -8.62 -1.99 11.81
N LEU A 80 -8.79 -0.91 11.04
CA LEU A 80 -7.75 -0.30 10.22
C LEU A 80 -7.45 1.10 10.74
N ILE A 81 -6.17 1.41 10.91
CA ILE A 81 -5.70 2.69 11.39
C ILE A 81 -4.94 3.35 10.25
N PHE A 82 -5.58 4.33 9.62
CA PHE A 82 -4.98 5.12 8.57
C PHE A 82 -4.21 6.30 9.17
N ARG A 83 -3.02 6.59 8.64
CA ARG A 83 -2.23 7.79 8.96
C ARG A 83 -1.96 8.56 7.68
N ALA A 84 -2.40 9.81 7.65
CA ALA A 84 -2.13 10.73 6.55
C ALA A 84 -0.66 11.16 6.52
N ASN A 85 -0.24 11.70 5.39
CA ASN A 85 1.08 12.32 5.20
C ASN A 85 1.25 13.48 6.22
N PRO A 86 2.22 13.41 7.15
CA PRO A 86 2.41 14.45 8.16
C PRO A 86 2.73 15.81 7.53
N SER A 87 3.45 15.82 6.41
CA SER A 87 3.83 17.03 5.66
C SER A 87 2.66 17.74 4.98
N ASN A 88 1.49 17.10 4.85
CA ASN A 88 0.33 17.68 4.16
C ASN A 88 -0.98 17.64 5.00
N THR A 89 -0.83 17.52 6.33
CA THR A 89 -1.95 17.51 7.29
C THR A 89 -2.82 18.77 7.22
N VAL A 90 -2.26 19.93 6.83
CA VAL A 90 -3.00 21.20 6.70
C VAL A 90 -3.95 21.19 5.50
N VAL A 91 -3.50 20.75 4.32
CA VAL A 91 -4.30 20.76 3.08
C VAL A 91 -5.34 19.64 3.11
N ASN A 92 -4.92 18.43 3.47
CA ASN A 92 -5.77 17.24 3.42
C ASN A 92 -6.54 17.00 4.74
N ARG A 93 -6.30 17.79 5.80
CA ARG A 93 -6.98 17.70 7.11
C ARG A 93 -6.97 16.28 7.72
N GLY A 94 -5.87 15.55 7.55
CA GLY A 94 -5.72 14.17 8.03
C GLY A 94 -6.43 13.10 7.18
N ARG A 95 -6.94 13.44 5.99
CA ARG A 95 -7.52 12.50 5.02
C ARG A 95 -6.43 11.75 4.25
N ILE A 96 -6.81 10.61 3.65
CA ILE A 96 -5.92 9.75 2.85
C ILE A 96 -6.20 9.96 1.36
N CYS A 97 -5.20 10.41 0.62
CA CYS A 97 -5.30 10.83 -0.78
C CYS A 97 -4.57 9.91 -1.77
N GLY A 98 -3.71 9.01 -1.31
CA GLY A 98 -2.72 8.29 -2.13
C GLY A 98 -1.36 9.00 -2.21
N GLU A 99 -1.03 9.80 -1.20
CA GLU A 99 0.24 10.55 -1.11
C GLU A 99 1.41 9.72 -0.57
N VAL A 100 2.63 10.23 -0.76
CA VAL A 100 3.84 9.67 -0.16
C VAL A 100 3.77 9.85 1.37
N GLY A 101 4.16 8.82 2.11
CA GLY A 101 4.15 8.84 3.58
C GLY A 101 2.81 8.47 4.22
N GLU A 102 1.76 8.29 3.43
CA GLU A 102 0.50 7.73 3.93
C GLU A 102 0.64 6.24 4.23
N THR A 103 0.04 5.79 5.33
CA THR A 103 0.11 4.39 5.77
C THR A 103 -1.23 3.89 6.30
N VAL A 104 -1.40 2.56 6.29
CA VAL A 104 -2.45 1.85 7.03
C VAL A 104 -1.82 0.78 7.92
N HIS A 105 -2.35 0.57 9.11
CA HIS A 105 -1.93 -0.50 10.03
C HIS A 105 -3.14 -1.15 10.71
N SER A 106 -2.95 -2.36 11.23
CA SER A 106 -3.84 -2.97 12.23
C SER A 106 -3.11 -3.04 13.57
N ARG A 107 -3.72 -3.63 14.60
CA ARG A 107 -3.08 -3.76 15.93
C ARG A 107 -1.77 -4.58 15.91
N TYR A 108 -1.65 -5.54 14.99
CA TYR A 108 -0.52 -6.47 14.91
C TYR A 108 0.23 -6.43 13.56
N GLN A 109 -0.20 -5.60 12.61
CA GLN A 109 0.51 -5.33 11.37
C GLN A 109 1.23 -3.97 11.48
N PRO A 110 2.56 -3.90 11.27
CA PRO A 110 3.26 -2.61 11.21
C PRO A 110 2.76 -1.74 10.05
N PRO A 111 2.98 -0.40 10.08
CA PRO A 111 2.55 0.53 9.05
C PRO A 111 2.90 0.09 7.62
N CYS A 112 1.86 -0.14 6.83
CA CYS A 112 1.92 -0.46 5.41
C CYS A 112 1.84 0.82 4.60
N ALA A 113 2.89 1.12 3.84
CA ALA A 113 2.92 2.27 2.96
C ALA A 113 1.87 2.12 1.85
N ILE A 114 1.01 3.13 1.70
CA ILE A 114 -0.01 3.19 0.65
C ILE A 114 0.69 3.53 -0.67
N GLN A 115 0.36 2.79 -1.73
CA GLN A 115 0.84 3.05 -3.09
C GLN A 115 -0.13 3.95 -3.85
N SER A 116 -1.44 3.71 -3.74
CA SER A 116 -2.46 4.55 -4.36
C SER A 116 -3.79 4.48 -3.64
N VAL A 117 -4.59 5.54 -3.79
CA VAL A 117 -6.01 5.55 -3.46
C VAL A 117 -6.79 5.98 -4.70
N ARG A 118 -7.85 5.25 -5.04
CA ARG A 118 -8.71 5.56 -6.19
C ARG A 118 -10.18 5.38 -5.81
N LYS A 119 -11.07 6.25 -6.30
CA LYS A 119 -12.51 6.01 -6.22
C LYS A 119 -12.89 4.82 -7.12
N ILE A 120 -13.82 4.00 -6.64
CA ILE A 120 -14.47 2.91 -7.38
C ILE A 120 -15.98 3.02 -7.24
N ASP A 121 -16.73 2.42 -8.17
CA ASP A 121 -18.19 2.36 -8.08
C ASP A 121 -18.69 1.27 -7.11
N LYS A 122 -20.02 1.14 -6.97
CA LYS A 122 -20.64 0.13 -6.10
C LYS A 122 -20.40 -1.30 -6.62
N ALA A 123 -20.56 -1.57 -7.91
CA ALA A 123 -20.43 -2.92 -8.45
C ALA A 123 -19.02 -3.47 -8.25
N ARG A 124 -17.99 -2.64 -8.48
CA ARG A 124 -16.59 -3.03 -8.26
C ARG A 124 -16.26 -3.21 -6.78
N PHE A 125 -16.81 -2.39 -5.89
CA PHE A 125 -16.64 -2.55 -4.44
C PHE A 125 -17.29 -3.86 -3.94
N ASP A 126 -18.55 -4.11 -4.33
CA ASP A 126 -19.28 -5.32 -3.94
C ASP A 126 -18.56 -6.58 -4.47
N GLN A 127 -18.08 -6.55 -5.72
CA GLN A 127 -17.31 -7.64 -6.33
C GLN A 127 -16.01 -7.94 -5.56
N LEU A 128 -15.27 -6.92 -5.14
CA LEU A 128 -14.02 -7.08 -4.40
C LEU A 128 -14.29 -7.53 -2.94
N GLY A 129 -15.32 -7.00 -2.30
CA GLY A 129 -15.73 -7.37 -0.94
C GLY A 129 -16.22 -8.82 -0.83
N ALA A 130 -16.87 -9.35 -1.87
CA ALA A 130 -17.30 -10.75 -1.94
C ALA A 130 -16.16 -11.78 -1.85
N HIS A 131 -14.91 -11.35 -2.07
CA HIS A 131 -13.71 -12.20 -2.00
C HIS A 131 -12.74 -11.76 -0.88
N ALA A 132 -13.20 -10.93 0.07
CA ALA A 132 -12.36 -10.40 1.13
C ALA A 132 -11.92 -11.46 2.15
N LEU A 133 -10.63 -11.45 2.48
CA LEU A 133 -10.04 -12.27 3.55
C LEU A 133 -10.52 -11.82 4.94
N HIS A 134 -10.61 -10.50 5.12
CA HIS A 134 -11.07 -9.86 6.35
C HIS A 134 -11.97 -8.68 6.00
N HIS A 135 -12.99 -8.43 6.82
CA HIS A 135 -13.90 -7.29 6.65
C HIS A 135 -14.35 -6.78 8.00
N GLY A 136 -14.90 -5.57 8.02
CA GLY A 136 -15.44 -4.99 9.24
C GLY A 136 -16.21 -3.68 9.03
N SER A 137 -16.72 -3.18 10.13
CA SER A 137 -17.50 -1.96 10.25
C SER A 137 -16.63 -0.77 10.63
N GLY A 138 -17.12 0.43 10.36
CA GLY A 138 -16.56 1.67 10.90
C GLY A 138 -16.49 1.71 12.43
N ALA A 139 -17.35 0.95 13.11
CA ALA A 139 -17.36 0.84 14.57
C ALA A 139 -16.08 0.21 15.17
N GLU A 140 -15.31 -0.51 14.36
CA GLU A 140 -14.05 -1.17 14.77
C GLU A 140 -12.82 -0.28 14.48
N LEU A 141 -13.03 0.91 13.93
CA LEU A 141 -11.97 1.88 13.67
C LEU A 141 -11.76 2.77 14.90
N PRO A 142 -10.54 3.33 15.11
CA PRO A 142 -10.31 4.25 16.22
C PRO A 142 -11.22 5.48 16.13
N THR A 143 -12.09 5.65 17.13
CA THR A 143 -13.00 6.81 17.26
C THR A 143 -12.27 8.11 17.60
N ARG A 144 -10.96 8.04 17.91
CA ARG A 144 -10.05 9.17 18.00
C ARG A 144 -8.86 8.91 17.09
N MET A 145 -8.49 9.90 16.28
CA MET A 145 -7.18 9.92 15.64
C MET A 145 -6.10 9.79 16.73
N PRO A 146 -5.04 8.98 16.54
CA PRO A 146 -3.92 8.96 17.47
C PRO A 146 -3.36 10.37 17.60
N ALA A 147 -3.23 10.86 18.83
CA ALA A 147 -2.39 12.04 19.08
C ALA A 147 -0.96 11.74 18.59
N HIS A 148 -0.31 12.78 18.07
CA HIS A 148 1.03 12.70 17.50
C HIS A 148 2.09 12.30 18.54
#